data_AF-A0LZQ3-F1
#
_entry.id   AF-A0LZQ3-F1
#
_cell.length_a   1.000
_cell.length_b   1.000
_cell.length_c   1.000
_cell.angle_alpha   90.00
_cell.angle_beta   90.00
_cell.angle_gamma   90.00
#
_symmetry.space_group_name_H-M   'P 1'
#
loop_
_entity.id
_entity.type
_entity.pdbx_description
1 polymer ?
#
loop_
_entity_poly.entity_id
_entity_poly.type
_entity_poly.pdbx_seq_one_letter_code
_entity_poly.pdbx_strand_id
1 'polypeptide(L)'
;MTLDKYFNSIDLKEIDRFIEEGQEENLNLEFKTVNFPNYNEQNKEFDKKNLSEVISGFANSNGGIIIWGIKAKNNSKNQDVAQSKKPIEQLTKFLNTLNRLEGQAITPYISGLVHEKIETTNDIGFIKTYVPASENAPHMANFSGKHYYKRSGDSFYQCEHYDIADMFTRKKSPRLRIHIRKLPRGSSNATGKRFIKFCFAISIHNDGQSIAKFPFLGLNIEGAHPERYGIDGNNNHGLTKQIKTPIYDHNYIGGSDKVIYPQTMIDIDHFFVNVLEGIEVPDIEIQYLISAENMNNIQQEIVLDNEFFQFQHQKK
;
A
#
# COMPACT_ATOMS: atom_id res chain seq x y z
N MET A 1 -9.30 -5.57 -8.86
CA MET A 1 -9.24 -4.10 -8.65
C MET A 1 -8.84 -3.87 -7.20
N THR A 2 -7.91 -2.97 -6.90
CA THR A 2 -7.54 -2.67 -5.51
C THR A 2 -8.64 -1.84 -4.82
N LEU A 3 -8.71 -1.86 -3.49
CA LEU A 3 -9.78 -1.18 -2.76
C LEU A 3 -9.79 0.34 -2.97
N ASP A 4 -8.62 0.96 -3.11
CA ASP A 4 -8.46 2.39 -3.45
C ASP A 4 -9.01 2.69 -4.85
N LYS A 5 -8.73 1.84 -5.84
CA LYS A 5 -9.26 2.00 -7.19
C LYS A 5 -10.78 1.86 -7.17
N TYR A 6 -11.30 0.86 -6.45
CA TYR A 6 -12.75 0.65 -6.32
C TYR A 6 -13.43 1.84 -5.64
N PHE A 7 -12.86 2.36 -4.55
CA PHE A 7 -13.34 3.58 -3.90
C PHE A 7 -13.48 4.75 -4.89
N ASN A 8 -12.47 4.98 -5.72
CA ASN A 8 -12.48 6.07 -6.71
C ASN A 8 -13.53 5.87 -7.81
N SER A 9 -13.87 4.62 -8.16
CA SER A 9 -14.90 4.34 -9.18
C SER A 9 -16.34 4.46 -8.67
N ILE A 10 -16.57 4.47 -7.35
CA ILE A 10 -17.93 4.57 -6.80
C ILE A 10 -18.50 5.96 -7.07
N ASP A 11 -19.54 6.00 -7.90
CA ASP A 11 -20.33 7.18 -8.28
C ASP A 11 -21.82 6.94 -7.98
N LEU A 12 -22.69 7.86 -8.43
CA LEU A 12 -24.14 7.73 -8.21
C LEU A 12 -24.74 6.49 -8.89
N LYS A 13 -24.23 6.06 -10.05
CA LYS A 13 -24.75 4.87 -10.74
C LYS A 13 -24.44 3.61 -9.95
N GLU A 14 -23.26 3.57 -9.33
CA GLU A 14 -22.88 2.47 -8.45
C GLU A 14 -23.78 2.39 -7.22
N ILE A 15 -24.14 3.55 -6.63
CA ILE A 15 -25.12 3.62 -5.53
C ILE A 15 -26.48 3.07 -5.98
N ASP A 16 -26.92 3.41 -7.18
CA ASP A 16 -28.18 2.92 -7.74
C ASP A 16 -28.14 1.40 -7.90
N ARG A 17 -27.03 0.87 -8.44
CA ARG A 17 -26.78 -0.57 -8.58
C ARG A 17 -26.81 -1.30 -7.23
N PHE A 18 -26.21 -0.73 -6.18
CA PHE A 18 -26.25 -1.36 -4.84
C PHE A 18 -27.67 -1.58 -4.35
N ILE A 19 -28.57 -0.63 -4.59
CA ILE A 19 -29.99 -0.76 -4.18
C ILE A 19 -30.73 -1.76 -5.08
N GLU A 20 -30.53 -1.69 -6.40
CA GLU A 20 -31.21 -2.54 -7.38
C GLU A 20 -30.86 -4.02 -7.21
N GLU A 21 -29.59 -4.31 -6.96
CA GLU A 21 -29.08 -5.68 -6.79
C GLU A 21 -29.20 -6.17 -5.35
N GLY A 22 -29.52 -5.30 -4.39
CA GLY A 22 -29.50 -5.63 -2.97
C GLY A 22 -28.11 -6.03 -2.50
N GLN A 23 -27.10 -5.19 -2.79
CA GLN A 23 -25.71 -5.46 -2.47
C GLN A 23 -25.53 -5.83 -0.99
N GLU A 24 -24.95 -6.99 -0.76
CA GLU A 24 -24.59 -7.48 0.58
C GLU A 24 -23.39 -6.70 1.13
N GLU A 25 -23.49 -6.31 2.40
CA GLU A 25 -22.32 -5.91 3.18
C GLU A 25 -21.32 -7.07 3.24
N ASN A 26 -20.03 -6.73 3.28
CA ASN A 26 -18.98 -7.73 3.22
C ASN A 26 -17.73 -7.25 3.98
N LEU A 27 -16.62 -7.98 3.86
CA LEU A 27 -15.38 -7.69 4.57
C LEU A 27 -14.82 -6.27 4.33
N ASN A 28 -15.19 -5.61 3.23
CA ASN A 28 -14.64 -4.31 2.84
C ASN A 28 -15.72 -3.28 2.46
N LEU A 29 -17.01 -3.56 2.67
CA LEU A 29 -18.11 -2.65 2.33
C LEU A 29 -19.15 -2.61 3.45
N GLU A 30 -19.51 -1.41 3.88
CA GLU A 30 -20.50 -1.12 4.92
C GLU A 30 -21.46 -0.02 4.45
N PHE A 31 -22.75 -0.14 4.78
CA PHE A 31 -23.77 0.86 4.56
C PHE A 31 -24.25 1.45 5.88
N LYS A 32 -24.16 2.77 6.03
CA LYS A 32 -24.66 3.47 7.22
C LYS A 32 -25.68 4.52 6.86
N THR A 33 -26.74 4.61 7.68
CA THR A 33 -27.57 5.81 7.71
C THR A 33 -26.97 6.84 8.65
N VAL A 34 -27.31 8.10 8.42
CA VAL A 34 -26.96 9.21 9.31
C VAL A 34 -28.24 9.84 9.85
N ASN A 35 -28.13 10.48 11.00
CA ASN A 35 -29.22 11.28 11.56
C ASN A 35 -29.06 12.78 11.27
N PHE A 36 -27.91 13.19 10.72
CA PHE A 36 -27.62 14.55 10.29
C PHE A 36 -28.59 15.07 9.22
N PRO A 37 -28.97 16.38 9.22
CA PRO A 37 -28.61 17.43 10.18
C PRO A 37 -29.25 17.26 11.56
N ASN A 38 -28.40 17.26 12.60
CA ASN A 38 -28.79 16.92 13.97
C ASN A 38 -29.18 18.16 14.79
N TYR A 39 -30.41 18.21 15.30
CA TYR A 39 -30.85 19.24 16.24
C TYR A 39 -30.67 18.87 17.72
N ASN A 40 -30.50 17.58 18.04
CA ASN A 40 -30.34 17.09 19.42
C ASN A 40 -29.00 16.37 19.63
N GLU A 41 -28.58 16.24 20.89
CA GLU A 41 -27.31 15.60 21.25
C GLU A 41 -27.29 14.08 20.99
N GLN A 42 -28.42 13.40 21.17
CA GLN A 42 -28.51 11.95 20.96
C GLN A 42 -28.17 11.55 19.52
N ASN A 43 -28.67 12.30 18.53
CA ASN A 43 -28.36 12.03 17.13
C ASN A 43 -26.89 12.34 16.79
N LYS A 44 -26.29 13.35 17.42
CA LYS A 44 -24.85 13.64 17.25
C LYS A 44 -23.99 12.50 17.79
N GLU A 45 -24.34 11.99 18.96
CA GLU A 45 -23.63 10.85 19.56
C GLU A 45 -23.81 9.57 18.75
N PHE A 46 -24.99 9.35 18.15
CA PHE A 46 -25.22 8.23 17.24
C PHE A 46 -24.27 8.27 16.03
N ASP A 47 -24.20 9.39 15.31
CA ASP A 47 -23.34 9.52 14.13
C ASP A 47 -21.84 9.40 14.50
N LYS A 48 -21.43 10.00 15.64
CA LYS A 48 -20.06 9.86 16.17
C LYS A 48 -19.70 8.42 16.52
N LYS A 49 -20.61 7.71 17.18
CA LYS A 49 -20.40 6.31 17.57
C LYS A 49 -20.21 5.45 16.33
N ASN A 50 -21.10 5.56 15.35
CA ASN A 50 -21.00 4.83 14.08
C ASN A 50 -19.66 5.11 13.41
N LEU A 51 -19.29 6.39 13.24
CA LEU A 51 -18.01 6.79 12.63
C LEU A 51 -16.81 6.13 13.33
N SER A 52 -16.78 6.19 14.65
CA SER A 52 -15.68 5.67 15.46
C SER A 52 -15.57 4.14 15.39
N GLU A 53 -16.72 3.45 15.43
CA GLU A 53 -16.82 1.99 15.34
C GLU A 53 -16.39 1.47 13.96
N VAL A 54 -16.95 2.02 12.86
CA VAL A 54 -16.62 1.55 11.51
C VAL A 54 -15.16 1.83 11.13
N ILE A 55 -14.62 2.99 11.51
CA ILE A 55 -13.21 3.30 11.24
C ILE A 55 -12.29 2.35 12.04
N SER A 56 -12.55 2.16 13.34
CA SER A 56 -11.79 1.21 14.17
C SER A 56 -11.86 -0.21 13.59
N GLY A 57 -13.07 -0.67 13.26
CA GLY A 57 -13.34 -2.00 12.74
C GLY A 57 -12.63 -2.32 11.43
N PHE A 58 -12.64 -1.39 10.46
CA PHE A 58 -11.95 -1.60 9.19
C PHE A 58 -10.43 -1.47 9.32
N ALA A 59 -9.94 -0.50 10.10
CA ALA A 59 -8.51 -0.25 10.26
C ALA A 59 -7.77 -1.40 10.95
N ASN A 60 -8.44 -2.05 11.91
CA ASN A 60 -7.95 -3.23 12.62
C ASN A 60 -8.10 -4.53 11.82
N SER A 61 -8.78 -4.47 10.66
CA SER A 61 -8.94 -5.56 9.70
C SER A 61 -8.14 -5.26 8.42
N ASN A 62 -8.74 -5.50 7.25
CA ASN A 62 -8.10 -5.33 5.94
C ASN A 62 -8.55 -4.03 5.23
N GLY A 63 -8.96 -3.01 5.99
CA GLY A 63 -9.54 -1.79 5.43
C GLY A 63 -10.95 -1.99 4.86
N GLY A 64 -11.58 -0.92 4.41
CA GLY A 64 -12.93 -0.97 3.86
C GLY A 64 -13.43 0.37 3.34
N ILE A 65 -14.63 0.33 2.77
CA ILE A 65 -15.38 1.47 2.27
C ILE A 65 -16.69 1.55 3.02
N ILE A 66 -17.04 2.75 3.49
CA ILE A 66 -18.35 3.03 4.08
C ILE A 66 -19.12 3.92 3.13
N ILE A 67 -20.38 3.57 2.85
CA ILE A 67 -21.30 4.43 2.12
C ILE A 67 -22.35 4.97 3.10
N TRP A 68 -22.28 6.27 3.35
CA TRP A 68 -23.21 6.99 4.20
C TRP A 68 -24.43 7.45 3.39
N GLY A 69 -25.60 7.30 3.99
CA GLY A 69 -26.89 7.61 3.37
C GLY A 69 -27.56 6.42 2.69
N ILE A 70 -27.14 5.19 2.99
CA ILE A 70 -27.84 3.98 2.56
C ILE A 70 -28.40 3.26 3.78
N LYS A 71 -29.67 2.85 3.70
CA LYS A 71 -30.29 1.99 4.69
C LYS A 71 -30.08 0.54 4.28
N ALA A 72 -29.33 -0.20 5.09
CA ALA A 72 -29.26 -1.65 4.99
C ALA A 72 -30.34 -2.32 5.85
N LYS A 73 -30.75 -3.52 5.45
CA LYS A 73 -31.62 -4.40 6.24
C LYS A 73 -31.23 -5.84 5.97
N ASN A 74 -31.38 -6.63 7.02
CA ASN A 74 -31.21 -8.06 6.98
C ASN A 74 -32.16 -8.76 5.97
N ASN A 75 -31.58 -9.57 5.07
CA ASN A 75 -32.29 -10.37 4.06
C ASN A 75 -32.77 -11.71 4.63
N SER A 76 -33.42 -12.54 3.80
CA SER A 76 -33.90 -13.88 4.23
C SER A 76 -32.80 -14.87 4.61
N LYS A 77 -31.53 -14.55 4.34
CA LYS A 77 -30.34 -15.35 4.66
C LYS A 77 -29.55 -14.79 5.85
N ASN A 78 -30.13 -13.87 6.61
CA ASN A 78 -29.47 -13.20 7.73
C ASN A 78 -28.30 -12.25 7.37
N GLN A 79 -28.23 -11.77 6.14
CA GLN A 79 -27.17 -10.86 5.69
C GLN A 79 -27.71 -9.44 5.50
N ASP A 80 -26.95 -8.42 5.91
CA ASP A 80 -27.34 -7.04 5.72
C ASP A 80 -27.13 -6.60 4.26
N VAL A 81 -28.23 -6.24 3.59
CA VAL A 81 -28.25 -5.79 2.19
C VAL A 81 -28.71 -4.35 2.06
N ALA A 82 -28.15 -3.64 1.08
CA ALA A 82 -28.60 -2.32 0.70
C ALA A 82 -30.08 -2.35 0.28
N GLN A 83 -30.93 -1.60 0.98
CA GLN A 83 -32.39 -1.62 0.78
C GLN A 83 -32.92 -0.34 0.16
N SER A 84 -32.50 0.82 0.67
CA SER A 84 -33.01 2.10 0.16
C SER A 84 -32.02 3.24 0.35
N LYS A 85 -32.12 4.24 -0.53
CA LYS A 85 -31.40 5.51 -0.42
C LYS A 85 -32.01 6.37 0.68
N LYS A 86 -31.17 6.93 1.53
CA LYS A 86 -31.47 7.94 2.53
C LYS A 86 -30.45 9.08 2.38
N PRO A 87 -30.56 9.87 1.28
CA PRO A 87 -29.57 10.90 0.98
C PRO A 87 -29.47 11.92 2.11
N ILE A 88 -28.26 12.43 2.32
CA ILE A 88 -27.87 13.34 3.37
C ILE A 88 -28.08 14.76 2.89
N GLU A 89 -28.84 15.55 3.64
CA GLU A 89 -28.98 16.99 3.43
C GLU A 89 -27.80 17.76 4.06
N GLN A 90 -27.50 18.95 3.53
CA GLN A 90 -26.33 19.75 3.94
C GLN A 90 -25.02 18.94 3.84
N LEU A 91 -24.85 18.24 2.70
CA LEU A 91 -23.81 17.25 2.45
C LEU A 91 -22.40 17.79 2.71
N THR A 92 -22.13 19.02 2.30
CA THR A 92 -20.84 19.70 2.50
C THR A 92 -20.57 19.93 3.99
N LYS A 93 -21.61 20.27 4.77
CA LYS A 93 -21.48 20.47 6.22
C LYS A 93 -21.25 19.14 6.95
N PHE A 94 -21.90 18.07 6.50
CA PHE A 94 -21.67 16.74 7.06
C PHE A 94 -20.26 16.23 6.74
N LEU A 95 -19.78 16.40 5.51
CA LEU A 95 -18.40 16.09 5.12
C LEU A 95 -17.38 16.79 6.03
N ASN A 96 -17.53 18.11 6.21
CA ASN A 96 -16.67 18.88 7.11
C ASN A 96 -16.76 18.39 8.58
N THR A 97 -17.93 17.89 8.97
CA THR A 97 -18.12 17.28 10.30
C THR A 97 -17.34 15.97 10.43
N LEU A 98 -17.36 15.11 9.42
CA LEU A 98 -16.56 13.87 9.39
C LEU A 98 -15.07 14.18 9.46
N ASN A 99 -14.56 15.06 8.58
CA ASN A 99 -13.15 15.48 8.57
C ASN A 99 -12.69 16.06 9.91
N ARG A 100 -13.56 16.83 10.60
CA ARG A 100 -13.22 17.37 11.94
C ARG A 100 -13.22 16.27 13.02
N LEU A 101 -14.14 15.31 12.92
CA LEU A 101 -14.29 14.24 13.91
C LEU A 101 -13.24 13.14 13.74
N GLU A 102 -12.70 12.93 12.55
CA GLU A 102 -11.78 11.82 12.25
C GLU A 102 -10.61 11.74 13.24
N GLY A 103 -9.96 12.88 13.52
CA GLY A 103 -8.80 12.94 14.43
C GLY A 103 -9.16 12.73 15.90
N GLN A 104 -10.45 12.82 16.24
CA GLN A 104 -10.97 12.58 17.59
C GLN A 104 -11.65 11.21 17.71
N ALA A 105 -12.07 10.61 16.60
CA ALA A 105 -12.84 9.38 16.56
C ALA A 105 -11.99 8.16 16.90
N ILE A 106 -10.68 8.23 16.71
CA ILE A 106 -9.79 7.07 16.79
C ILE A 106 -8.45 7.37 17.46
N THR A 107 -7.91 6.38 18.16
CA THR A 107 -6.55 6.44 18.75
C THR A 107 -5.83 5.09 18.59
N PRO A 108 -4.61 5.03 18.03
CA PRO A 108 -3.88 6.12 17.37
C PRO A 108 -4.58 6.57 16.08
N TYR A 109 -4.14 7.69 15.51
CA TYR A 109 -4.65 8.21 14.24
C TYR A 109 -4.31 7.28 13.06
N ILE A 110 -5.16 7.27 12.03
CA ILE A 110 -4.96 6.50 10.79
C ILE A 110 -4.57 7.45 9.67
N SER A 111 -3.42 7.20 9.04
CA SER A 111 -3.03 7.90 7.82
C SER A 111 -3.77 7.32 6.61
N GLY A 112 -4.25 8.19 5.70
CA GLY A 112 -4.88 7.78 4.44
C GLY A 112 -6.40 7.54 4.52
N LEU A 113 -7.06 7.92 5.62
CA LEU A 113 -8.52 8.01 5.69
C LEU A 113 -9.01 9.10 4.73
N VAL A 114 -10.02 8.82 3.91
CA VAL A 114 -10.55 9.77 2.92
C VAL A 114 -12.07 9.79 2.97
N HIS A 115 -12.65 10.99 2.96
CA HIS A 115 -14.09 11.23 2.87
C HIS A 115 -14.41 11.99 1.57
N GLU A 116 -15.33 11.48 0.75
CA GLU A 116 -15.74 12.12 -0.51
C GLU A 116 -17.26 12.18 -0.68
N LYS A 117 -17.74 13.28 -1.26
CA LYS A 117 -19.16 13.45 -1.60
C LYS A 117 -19.49 12.73 -2.89
N ILE A 118 -20.67 12.13 -2.92
CA ILE A 118 -21.39 11.73 -4.14
C ILE A 118 -22.65 12.60 -4.16
N GLU A 119 -22.55 13.77 -4.78
CA GLU A 119 -23.63 14.75 -4.80
C GLU A 119 -24.68 14.38 -5.86
N THR A 120 -25.95 14.39 -5.48
CA THR A 120 -27.06 14.19 -6.42
C THR A 120 -27.53 15.52 -6.95
N THR A 121 -27.97 16.41 -6.07
CA THR A 121 -28.49 17.75 -6.39
C THR A 121 -28.40 18.67 -5.18
N ASN A 122 -28.00 19.93 -5.37
CA ASN A 122 -28.13 21.01 -4.38
C ASN A 122 -27.66 20.66 -2.95
N ASP A 123 -26.41 20.19 -2.79
CA ASP A 123 -25.85 19.81 -1.49
C ASP A 123 -26.62 18.68 -0.77
N ILE A 124 -27.28 17.82 -1.55
CA ILE A 124 -27.91 16.57 -1.11
C ILE A 124 -27.21 15.42 -1.82
N GLY A 125 -26.99 14.30 -1.12
CA GLY A 125 -26.41 13.10 -1.73
C GLY A 125 -25.89 12.10 -0.72
N PHE A 126 -24.75 11.49 -1.01
CA PHE A 126 -24.13 10.45 -0.20
C PHE A 126 -22.68 10.84 0.12
N ILE A 127 -22.10 10.20 1.14
CA ILE A 127 -20.66 10.28 1.38
C ILE A 127 -20.09 8.88 1.28
N LYS A 128 -18.95 8.72 0.61
CA LYS A 128 -18.14 7.53 0.71
C LYS A 128 -16.92 7.82 1.59
N THR A 129 -16.58 6.90 2.49
CA THR A 129 -15.37 6.94 3.31
C THR A 129 -14.49 5.75 2.95
N TYR A 130 -13.23 6.00 2.63
CA TYR A 130 -12.21 4.96 2.51
C TYR A 130 -11.40 4.86 3.80
N VAL A 131 -11.34 3.68 4.40
CA VAL A 131 -10.51 3.35 5.56
C VAL A 131 -9.42 2.37 5.12
N PRO A 132 -8.13 2.76 5.15
CA PRO A 132 -7.05 1.84 4.81
C PRO A 132 -6.86 0.78 5.91
N ALA A 133 -6.34 -0.38 5.52
CA ALA A 133 -5.80 -1.33 6.48
C ALA A 133 -4.61 -0.67 7.20
N SER A 134 -4.57 -0.75 8.53
CA SER A 134 -3.51 -0.08 9.29
C SER A 134 -2.37 -1.02 9.66
N GLU A 135 -1.15 -0.54 9.39
CA GLU A 135 0.10 -1.13 9.86
C GLU A 135 0.40 -0.81 11.34
N ASN A 136 -0.40 0.07 11.96
CA ASN A 136 -0.24 0.52 13.34
C ASN A 136 -1.45 0.13 14.22
N ALA A 137 -2.16 -0.94 13.84
CA ALA A 137 -3.18 -1.54 14.69
C ALA A 137 -2.59 -1.90 16.08
N PRO A 138 -3.39 -1.88 17.15
CA PRO A 138 -4.84 -1.67 17.16
C PRO A 138 -5.26 -0.18 17.28
N HIS A 139 -6.41 0.16 16.70
CA HIS A 139 -7.07 1.46 16.74
C HIS A 139 -8.34 1.42 17.59
N MET A 140 -8.37 2.23 18.64
CA MET A 140 -9.47 2.36 19.60
C MET A 140 -10.53 3.32 19.07
N ALA A 141 -11.81 2.96 19.20
CA ALA A 141 -12.96 3.78 18.88
C ALA A 141 -13.32 4.71 20.05
N ASN A 142 -12.83 5.95 20.02
CA ASN A 142 -12.99 6.91 21.11
C ASN A 142 -14.46 7.29 21.41
N PHE A 143 -15.35 7.26 20.42
CA PHE A 143 -16.77 7.58 20.59
C PHE A 143 -17.67 6.34 20.77
N SER A 144 -17.11 5.13 20.66
CA SER A 144 -17.84 3.88 20.91
C SER A 144 -17.28 3.16 22.14
N GLY A 145 -17.44 3.80 23.31
CA GLY A 145 -17.06 3.22 24.60
C GLY A 145 -15.55 3.06 24.82
N LYS A 146 -14.70 3.61 23.93
CA LYS A 146 -13.24 3.39 23.93
C LYS A 146 -12.86 1.92 23.79
N HIS A 147 -13.64 1.17 23.01
CA HIS A 147 -13.35 -0.21 22.66
C HIS A 147 -12.56 -0.31 21.34
N TYR A 148 -11.98 -1.47 21.10
CA TYR A 148 -11.39 -1.81 19.81
C TYR A 148 -12.39 -2.67 19.05
N TYR A 149 -12.59 -2.40 17.77
CA TYR A 149 -13.48 -3.18 16.92
C TYR A 149 -12.70 -3.84 15.80
N LYS A 150 -13.22 -4.96 15.29
CA LYS A 150 -12.66 -5.66 14.13
C LYS A 150 -13.80 -6.19 13.26
N ARG A 151 -13.61 -6.17 11.94
CA ARG A 151 -14.55 -6.74 10.96
C ARG A 151 -14.46 -8.27 10.99
N SER A 152 -15.61 -8.93 11.11
CA SER A 152 -15.79 -10.37 10.90
C SER A 152 -16.99 -10.59 9.98
N GLY A 153 -16.73 -11.02 8.74
CA GLY A 153 -17.78 -11.14 7.72
C GLY A 153 -18.41 -9.78 7.39
N ASP A 154 -19.70 -9.65 7.68
CA ASP A 154 -20.53 -8.47 7.45
C ASP A 154 -20.77 -7.62 8.72
N SER A 155 -20.17 -7.97 9.86
CA SER A 155 -20.38 -7.24 11.11
C SER A 155 -19.07 -6.84 11.79
N PHE A 156 -19.17 -5.83 12.67
CA PHE A 156 -18.10 -5.46 13.57
C PHE A 156 -18.36 -6.08 14.94
N TYR A 157 -17.32 -6.68 15.51
CA TYR A 157 -17.35 -7.16 16.88
C TYR A 157 -16.35 -6.38 17.72
N GLN A 158 -16.70 -6.20 18.99
CA GLN A 158 -15.77 -5.67 19.98
C GLN A 158 -14.67 -6.70 20.21
N CYS A 159 -13.42 -6.29 19.99
CA CYS A 159 -12.25 -7.11 20.20
C CYS A 159 -12.10 -7.53 21.66
N GLU A 160 -11.78 -8.80 21.86
CA GLU A 160 -11.41 -9.34 23.15
C GLU A 160 -9.92 -9.07 23.45
N HIS A 161 -9.50 -9.37 24.68
CA HIS A 161 -8.10 -9.17 25.09
C HIS A 161 -7.10 -9.85 24.14
N TYR A 162 -7.41 -11.06 23.67
CA TYR A 162 -6.52 -11.81 22.77
C TYR A 162 -6.44 -11.17 21.37
N ASP A 163 -7.52 -10.60 20.84
CA ASP A 163 -7.51 -9.89 19.56
C ASP A 163 -6.59 -8.66 19.66
N ILE A 164 -6.70 -7.93 20.78
CA ILE A 164 -5.90 -6.73 21.04
C ILE A 164 -4.42 -7.10 21.21
N ALA A 165 -4.13 -8.14 21.99
CA ALA A 165 -2.76 -8.64 22.19
C ALA A 165 -2.16 -9.08 20.85
N ASP A 166 -2.89 -9.83 20.03
CA ASP A 166 -2.46 -10.25 18.70
C ASP A 166 -2.15 -9.03 17.82
N MET A 167 -3.02 -8.03 17.79
CA MET A 167 -2.80 -6.80 17.02
C MET A 167 -1.57 -6.01 17.47
N PHE A 168 -1.30 -5.89 18.78
CA PHE A 168 -0.08 -5.27 19.28
C PHE A 168 1.18 -6.05 18.92
N THR A 169 1.08 -7.38 18.87
CA THR A 169 2.20 -8.26 18.50
C THR A 169 2.33 -8.46 17.00
N ARG A 170 1.35 -8.00 16.21
CA ARG A 170 1.32 -8.13 14.74
C ARG A 170 2.64 -7.59 14.22
N LYS A 171 3.48 -8.52 13.76
CA LYS A 171 4.87 -8.22 13.46
C LYS A 171 4.91 -7.20 12.32
N LYS A 172 5.28 -5.99 12.71
CA LYS A 172 5.66 -4.89 11.84
C LYS A 172 6.69 -5.40 10.83
N SER A 173 6.22 -5.67 9.62
CA SER A 173 7.01 -6.28 8.56
C SER A 173 7.62 -5.16 7.71
N PRO A 174 8.90 -5.23 7.34
CA PRO A 174 9.46 -4.29 6.38
C PRO A 174 8.76 -4.46 5.03
N ARG A 175 8.73 -3.38 4.24
CA ARG A 175 8.22 -3.43 2.87
C ARG A 175 9.35 -3.09 1.92
N LEU A 176 10.01 -4.12 1.42
CA LEU A 176 11.17 -3.97 0.54
C LEU A 176 10.77 -3.98 -0.95
N ARG A 177 11.44 -3.16 -1.75
CA ARG A 177 11.33 -3.14 -3.22
C ARG A 177 12.69 -3.00 -3.87
N ILE A 178 12.85 -3.57 -5.07
CA ILE A 178 14.00 -3.28 -5.93
C ILE A 178 13.85 -1.88 -6.52
N HIS A 179 14.92 -1.11 -6.46
CA HIS A 179 15.07 0.14 -7.18
C HIS A 179 16.28 0.05 -8.10
N ILE A 180 16.08 0.36 -9.39
CA ILE A 180 17.13 0.31 -10.40
C ILE A 180 17.42 1.73 -10.88
N ARG A 181 18.68 2.13 -10.80
CA ARG A 181 19.12 3.48 -11.13
C ARG A 181 20.20 3.46 -12.21
N LYS A 182 20.04 4.27 -13.25
CA LYS A 182 21.07 4.46 -14.29
C LYS A 182 22.31 5.11 -13.67
N LEU A 183 23.49 4.62 -14.03
CA LEU A 183 24.78 5.20 -13.66
C LEU A 183 25.44 5.85 -14.88
N PRO A 184 26.45 6.73 -14.70
CA PRO A 184 27.15 7.35 -15.81
C PRO A 184 27.69 6.32 -16.80
N ARG A 185 27.45 6.56 -18.10
CA ARG A 185 27.96 5.68 -19.17
C ARG A 185 29.47 5.81 -19.31
N GLY A 186 30.13 4.68 -19.56
CA GLY A 186 31.52 4.64 -20.00
C GLY A 186 31.63 4.44 -21.51
N SER A 187 32.82 4.65 -22.06
CA SER A 187 33.15 4.15 -23.38
C SER A 187 34.55 3.55 -23.38
N SER A 188 34.73 2.46 -24.11
CA SER A 188 36.03 1.83 -24.31
C SER A 188 36.24 1.55 -25.79
N ASN A 189 37.51 1.53 -26.19
CA ASN A 189 37.91 1.10 -27.52
C ASN A 189 38.61 -0.25 -27.38
N ALA A 190 38.13 -1.24 -28.10
CA ALA A 190 38.76 -2.54 -28.20
C ALA A 190 38.80 -2.95 -29.66
N THR A 191 39.96 -3.41 -30.14
CA THR A 191 40.13 -3.93 -31.52
C THR A 191 39.59 -3.00 -32.62
N GLY A 192 39.78 -1.68 -32.48
CA GLY A 192 39.32 -0.67 -33.45
C GLY A 192 37.81 -0.41 -33.45
N LYS A 193 37.06 -1.07 -32.57
CA LYS A 193 35.63 -0.88 -32.36
C LYS A 193 35.39 -0.10 -31.06
N ARG A 194 34.43 0.82 -31.11
CA ARG A 194 33.98 1.57 -29.94
C ARG A 194 32.82 0.83 -29.26
N PHE A 195 32.95 0.62 -27.96
CA PHE A 195 31.91 0.05 -27.11
C PHE A 195 31.41 1.10 -26.14
N ILE A 196 30.10 1.13 -25.94
CA ILE A 196 29.43 1.93 -24.93
C ILE A 196 29.12 1.00 -23.75
N LYS A 197 29.58 1.39 -22.56
CA LYS A 197 29.31 0.68 -21.31
C LYS A 197 28.13 1.36 -20.63
N PHE A 198 27.00 0.68 -20.57
CA PHE A 198 25.84 1.11 -19.80
C PHE A 198 25.93 0.48 -18.41
N CYS A 199 25.86 1.31 -17.38
CA CYS A 199 25.95 0.88 -15.99
C CYS A 199 24.63 1.20 -15.26
N PHE A 200 24.22 0.35 -14.34
CA PHE A 200 23.08 0.58 -13.46
C PHE A 200 23.34 0.00 -12.07
N ALA A 201 22.74 0.62 -11.06
CA ALA A 201 22.76 0.15 -9.68
C ALA A 201 21.46 -0.60 -9.36
N ILE A 202 21.58 -1.74 -8.70
CA ILE A 202 20.45 -2.42 -8.07
C ILE A 202 20.48 -2.10 -6.58
N SER A 203 19.37 -1.58 -6.07
CA SER A 203 19.24 -1.11 -4.70
C SER A 203 18.00 -1.71 -4.06
N ILE A 204 18.01 -1.87 -2.74
CA ILE A 204 16.82 -2.25 -1.97
C ILE A 204 16.30 -1.01 -1.26
N HIS A 205 15.04 -0.66 -1.52
CA HIS A 205 14.34 0.41 -0.84
C HIS A 205 13.35 -0.15 0.18
N ASN A 206 13.36 0.35 1.41
CA ASN A 206 12.35 0.02 2.41
C ASN A 206 11.25 1.10 2.45
N ASP A 207 10.17 0.86 1.72
CA ASP A 207 8.98 1.71 1.72
C ASP A 207 8.12 1.53 2.99
N GLY A 208 8.50 0.62 3.89
CA GLY A 208 7.76 0.30 5.10
C GLY A 208 8.02 1.27 6.25
N GLN A 209 7.32 1.04 7.36
CA GLN A 209 7.49 1.77 8.63
C GLN A 209 8.36 1.00 9.64
N SER A 210 8.89 -0.16 9.22
CA SER A 210 9.57 -1.11 10.09
C SER A 210 10.96 -1.39 9.54
N ILE A 211 11.94 -1.52 10.44
CA ILE A 211 13.31 -1.86 10.08
C ILE A 211 13.36 -3.23 9.42
N ALA A 212 14.11 -3.36 8.32
CA ALA A 212 14.38 -4.65 7.70
C ALA A 212 15.65 -5.25 8.30
N LYS A 213 15.49 -6.37 9.00
CA LYS A 213 16.58 -7.15 9.59
C LYS A 213 16.82 -8.40 8.74
N PHE A 214 18.08 -8.83 8.70
CA PHE A 214 18.52 -9.99 7.92
C PHE A 214 18.05 -9.97 6.46
N PRO A 215 18.24 -8.85 5.72
CA PRO A 215 17.80 -8.78 4.34
C PRO A 215 18.57 -9.77 3.46
N PHE A 216 17.88 -10.41 2.54
CA PHE A 216 18.45 -11.26 1.50
C PHE A 216 18.01 -10.76 0.14
N LEU A 217 18.94 -10.78 -0.81
CA LEU A 217 18.67 -10.56 -2.22
C LEU A 217 19.35 -11.65 -3.05
N GLY A 218 18.53 -12.44 -3.76
CA GLY A 218 18.97 -13.32 -4.84
C GLY A 218 18.62 -12.71 -6.19
N LEU A 219 19.55 -12.76 -7.15
CA LEU A 219 19.38 -12.25 -8.51
C LEU A 219 19.85 -13.27 -9.55
N ASN A 220 19.05 -13.42 -10.61
CA ASN A 220 19.46 -13.94 -11.90
C ASN A 220 19.31 -12.82 -12.92
N ILE A 221 20.40 -12.49 -13.63
CA ILE A 221 20.42 -11.39 -14.57
C ILE A 221 20.94 -11.90 -15.90
N GLU A 222 20.10 -11.85 -16.92
CA GLU A 222 20.46 -12.21 -18.28
C GLU A 222 20.81 -10.93 -19.07
N GLY A 223 21.92 -10.95 -19.80
CA GLY A 223 22.36 -9.82 -20.63
C GLY A 223 23.19 -8.74 -19.92
N ALA A 224 23.45 -8.86 -18.61
CA ALA A 224 24.33 -7.94 -17.87
C ALA A 224 25.37 -8.68 -17.00
N HIS A 225 26.42 -7.96 -16.61
CA HIS A 225 27.49 -8.48 -15.77
C HIS A 225 27.71 -7.59 -14.54
N PRO A 226 28.04 -8.16 -13.36
CA PRO A 226 28.36 -7.37 -12.18
C PRO A 226 29.65 -6.58 -12.39
N GLU A 227 29.70 -5.36 -11.86
CA GLU A 227 30.93 -4.59 -11.78
C GLU A 227 31.95 -5.32 -10.90
N ARG A 228 33.18 -5.44 -11.41
CA ARG A 228 34.23 -6.23 -10.76
C ARG A 228 34.58 -5.73 -9.36
N TYR A 229 34.40 -4.43 -9.12
CA TYR A 229 34.86 -3.75 -7.92
C TYR A 229 33.72 -3.19 -7.06
N GLY A 230 32.51 -3.73 -7.20
CA GLY A 230 31.35 -3.35 -6.41
C GLY A 230 30.86 -1.92 -6.67
N ILE A 231 30.24 -1.31 -5.66
CA ILE A 231 29.53 -0.04 -5.80
C ILE A 231 30.45 1.19 -5.88
N ASP A 232 31.67 1.10 -5.37
CA ASP A 232 32.59 2.25 -5.22
C ASP A 232 33.98 2.05 -5.84
N GLY A 233 34.22 0.90 -6.48
CA GLY A 233 35.54 0.57 -7.02
C GLY A 233 36.49 -0.11 -6.03
N ASN A 234 36.05 -0.37 -4.79
CA ASN A 234 36.86 -0.96 -3.72
C ASN A 234 36.31 -2.30 -3.19
N ASN A 235 35.51 -3.01 -3.98
CA ASN A 235 34.80 -4.24 -3.60
C ASN A 235 33.79 -4.05 -2.44
N ASN A 236 33.30 -2.83 -2.24
CA ASN A 236 32.21 -2.62 -1.31
C ASN A 236 30.88 -2.97 -1.98
N HIS A 237 29.98 -3.56 -1.18
CA HIS A 237 28.62 -3.92 -1.56
C HIS A 237 27.69 -3.50 -0.42
N GLY A 238 26.44 -3.17 -0.72
CA GLY A 238 25.46 -2.81 0.31
C GLY A 238 25.26 -3.92 1.34
N LEU A 239 25.24 -5.16 0.84
CA LEU A 239 25.12 -6.39 1.62
C LEU A 239 26.28 -7.34 1.29
N THR A 240 26.52 -8.32 2.16
CA THR A 240 27.62 -9.27 1.99
C THR A 240 27.33 -10.20 0.81
N LYS A 241 28.15 -10.10 -0.24
CA LYS A 241 28.07 -10.97 -1.41
C LYS A 241 28.51 -12.39 -1.05
N GLN A 242 27.66 -13.37 -1.36
CA GLN A 242 27.92 -14.79 -1.15
C GLN A 242 28.32 -15.49 -2.45
N ILE A 243 28.98 -16.64 -2.31
CA ILE A 243 29.34 -17.51 -3.45
C ILE A 243 28.06 -17.97 -4.15
N LYS A 244 28.14 -18.17 -5.46
CA LYS A 244 27.03 -18.62 -6.32
C LYS A 244 26.31 -19.83 -5.72
N THR A 245 25.00 -19.72 -5.56
CA THR A 245 24.12 -20.82 -5.13
C THR A 245 23.50 -21.47 -6.37
N PRO A 246 22.91 -22.68 -6.26
CA PRO A 246 22.23 -23.32 -7.40
C PRO A 246 20.99 -22.57 -7.89
N ILE A 247 20.43 -21.66 -7.08
CA ILE A 247 19.14 -21.01 -7.33
C ILE A 247 19.32 -19.62 -7.93
N TYR A 248 20.28 -18.84 -7.40
CA TYR A 248 20.57 -17.49 -7.87
C TYR A 248 22.06 -17.30 -8.19
N ASP A 249 22.34 -16.62 -9.30
CA ASP A 249 23.68 -16.32 -9.79
C ASP A 249 24.41 -15.30 -8.93
N HIS A 250 23.67 -14.34 -8.36
CA HIS A 250 24.20 -13.35 -7.43
C HIS A 250 23.38 -13.36 -6.14
N ASN A 251 24.06 -13.51 -5.00
CA ASN A 251 23.43 -13.64 -3.69
C ASN A 251 24.04 -12.61 -2.74
N TYR A 252 23.19 -11.88 -2.02
CA TYR A 252 23.60 -10.88 -1.05
C TYR A 252 22.84 -11.09 0.25
N ILE A 253 23.57 -11.19 1.36
CA ILE A 253 23.01 -11.42 2.70
C ILE A 253 23.37 -10.26 3.63
N GLY A 254 22.41 -9.84 4.46
CA GLY A 254 22.63 -8.95 5.59
C GLY A 254 22.68 -9.73 6.90
N GLY A 255 23.74 -9.51 7.68
CA GLY A 255 23.83 -9.98 9.07
C GLY A 255 23.08 -9.07 10.04
N SER A 256 23.36 -9.20 11.33
CA SER A 256 22.83 -8.31 12.37
C SER A 256 23.33 -6.87 12.26
N ASP A 257 24.44 -6.65 11.54
CA ASP A 257 25.08 -5.36 11.28
C ASP A 257 24.52 -4.64 10.05
N LYS A 258 23.73 -5.33 9.22
CA LYS A 258 23.16 -4.81 7.97
C LYS A 258 21.64 -4.79 8.03
N VAL A 259 21.10 -3.60 8.27
CA VAL A 259 19.67 -3.34 8.37
C VAL A 259 19.27 -2.22 7.41
N ILE A 260 18.03 -2.25 6.94
CA ILE A 260 17.47 -1.20 6.07
C ILE A 260 16.39 -0.46 6.85
N TYR A 261 16.66 0.79 7.22
CA TYR A 261 15.73 1.60 8.01
C TYR A 261 14.50 2.01 7.20
N PRO A 262 13.37 2.32 7.87
CA PRO A 262 12.17 2.84 7.20
C PRO A 262 12.50 4.03 6.30
N GLN A 263 11.94 4.06 5.09
CA GLN A 263 12.11 5.13 4.09
C GLN A 263 13.57 5.36 3.67
N THR A 264 14.43 4.37 3.85
CA THR A 264 15.83 4.41 3.40
C THR A 264 16.10 3.36 2.33
N MET A 265 17.12 3.63 1.52
CA MET A 265 17.60 2.76 0.45
C MET A 265 19.04 2.36 0.71
N ILE A 266 19.40 1.16 0.25
CA ILE A 266 20.79 0.70 0.21
C ILE A 266 21.14 0.20 -1.20
N ASP A 267 22.20 0.74 -1.79
CA ASP A 267 22.74 0.29 -3.07
C ASP A 267 23.45 -1.05 -2.84
N ILE A 268 23.03 -2.11 -3.53
CA ILE A 268 23.55 -3.47 -3.31
C ILE A 268 24.78 -3.73 -4.15
N ASP A 269 24.63 -3.61 -5.47
CA ASP A 269 25.71 -3.84 -6.42
C ASP A 269 25.44 -3.09 -7.73
N HIS A 270 26.49 -2.93 -8.52
CA HIS A 270 26.44 -2.32 -9.83
C HIS A 270 26.58 -3.38 -10.91
N PHE A 271 25.86 -3.19 -12.02
CA PHE A 271 25.90 -4.06 -13.18
C PHE A 271 26.13 -3.23 -14.43
N PHE A 272 26.68 -3.88 -15.45
CA PHE A 272 26.92 -3.25 -16.74
C PHE A 272 26.66 -4.18 -17.91
N VAL A 273 26.37 -3.55 -19.05
CA VAL A 273 26.34 -4.18 -20.36
C VAL A 273 27.23 -3.38 -21.31
N ASN A 274 28.04 -4.08 -22.10
CA ASN A 274 28.84 -3.46 -23.16
C ASN A 274 28.15 -3.70 -24.49
N VAL A 275 27.87 -2.61 -25.21
CA VAL A 275 27.21 -2.66 -26.52
C VAL A 275 28.10 -1.96 -27.54
N LEU A 276 28.18 -2.50 -28.75
CA LEU A 276 28.89 -1.84 -29.85
C LEU A 276 28.20 -0.50 -30.15
N GLU A 277 28.99 0.56 -30.38
CA GLU A 277 28.43 1.86 -30.77
C GLU A 277 27.52 1.72 -32.01
N GLY A 278 26.30 2.23 -31.90
CA GLY A 278 25.28 2.15 -32.96
C GLY A 278 24.36 0.92 -32.90
N ILE A 279 24.58 -0.01 -31.96
CA ILE A 279 23.66 -1.13 -31.69
C ILE A 279 22.79 -0.78 -30.48
N GLU A 280 21.51 -1.18 -30.52
CA GLU A 280 20.58 -1.03 -29.40
C GLU A 280 20.96 -1.93 -28.22
N VAL A 281 20.64 -1.49 -27.01
CA VAL A 281 20.88 -2.30 -25.82
C VAL A 281 19.83 -3.41 -25.81
N PRO A 282 20.22 -4.71 -25.72
CA PRO A 282 19.25 -5.78 -25.59
C PRO A 282 18.52 -5.65 -24.25
N ASP A 283 17.30 -6.17 -24.22
CA ASP A 283 16.53 -6.24 -22.99
C ASP A 283 17.30 -7.04 -21.92
N ILE A 284 17.31 -6.52 -20.70
CA ILE A 284 17.95 -7.16 -19.56
C ILE A 284 16.86 -7.69 -18.64
N GLU A 285 16.78 -9.01 -18.55
CA GLU A 285 15.83 -9.71 -17.69
C GLU A 285 16.46 -9.91 -16.31
N ILE A 286 15.78 -9.45 -15.27
CA ILE A 286 16.22 -9.52 -13.87
C ILE A 286 15.15 -10.27 -13.08
N GLN A 287 15.42 -11.52 -12.77
CA GLN A 287 14.62 -12.30 -11.82
C GLN A 287 15.23 -12.15 -10.43
N TYR A 288 14.40 -11.89 -9.43
CA TYR A 288 14.89 -11.68 -8.07
C TYR A 288 14.01 -12.29 -6.99
N LEU A 289 14.63 -12.52 -5.84
CA LEU A 289 13.99 -12.82 -4.57
C LEU A 289 14.50 -11.85 -3.51
N ILE A 290 13.58 -11.12 -2.88
CA ILE A 290 13.87 -10.35 -1.66
C ILE A 290 13.19 -11.01 -0.47
N SER A 291 13.92 -11.12 0.63
CA SER A 291 13.34 -11.48 1.93
C SER A 291 14.02 -10.72 3.07
N ALA A 292 13.34 -10.67 4.22
CA ALA A 292 13.84 -10.12 5.47
C ALA A 292 13.05 -10.73 6.63
N GLU A 293 13.50 -10.50 7.86
CA GLU A 293 12.81 -10.96 9.07
C GLU A 293 11.33 -10.51 9.09
N ASN A 294 10.43 -11.46 9.35
CA ASN A 294 8.97 -11.25 9.45
C ASN A 294 8.28 -10.77 8.16
N MET A 295 8.98 -10.72 7.03
CA MET A 295 8.43 -10.36 5.73
C MET A 295 8.15 -11.62 4.89
N ASN A 296 7.05 -11.60 4.11
CA ASN A 296 6.85 -12.62 3.07
C ASN A 296 7.85 -12.44 1.94
N ASN A 297 8.39 -13.56 1.45
CA ASN A 297 9.28 -13.58 0.30
C ASN A 297 8.61 -12.92 -0.93
N ILE A 298 9.31 -11.98 -1.56
CA ILE A 298 8.89 -11.37 -2.83
C ILE A 298 9.76 -11.92 -3.94
N GLN A 299 9.15 -12.70 -4.84
CA GLN A 299 9.79 -13.19 -6.06
C GLN A 299 9.12 -12.56 -7.28
N GLN A 300 9.89 -11.84 -8.08
CA GLN A 300 9.40 -11.06 -9.21
C GLN A 300 10.46 -10.99 -10.32
N GLU A 301 10.04 -10.47 -11.47
CA GLU A 301 10.87 -10.25 -12.64
C GLU A 301 10.72 -8.80 -13.11
N ILE A 302 11.83 -8.19 -13.51
CA ILE A 302 11.88 -6.85 -14.11
C ILE A 302 12.63 -6.96 -15.42
N VAL A 303 12.09 -6.35 -16.47
CA VAL A 303 12.76 -6.18 -17.76
C VAL A 303 13.22 -4.73 -17.89
N LEU A 304 14.51 -4.53 -18.13
CA LEU A 304 15.05 -3.23 -18.53
C LEU A 304 15.14 -3.19 -20.05
N ASP A 305 14.25 -2.43 -20.67
CA ASP A 305 14.21 -2.24 -22.11
C ASP A 305 15.25 -1.21 -22.60
N ASN A 306 15.36 -1.08 -23.92
CA ASN A 306 16.24 -0.08 -24.53
C ASN A 306 15.90 1.36 -24.09
N GLU A 307 14.63 1.71 -23.81
CA GLU A 307 14.23 3.04 -23.32
C GLU A 307 14.86 3.35 -21.94
N PHE A 308 14.99 2.33 -21.08
CA PHE A 308 15.74 2.45 -19.84
C PHE A 308 17.21 2.81 -20.07
N PHE A 309 17.82 2.58 -21.23
CA PHE A 309 19.20 2.98 -21.49
C PHE A 309 19.34 4.30 -22.25
N GLN A 310 18.26 4.81 -22.84
CA GLN A 310 18.25 6.11 -23.49
C GLN A 310 18.29 7.26 -22.45
N PHE A 311 19.19 8.21 -22.65
CA PHE A 311 19.22 9.45 -21.86
C PHE A 311 18.15 10.40 -22.41
N GLN A 312 17.14 10.73 -21.61
CA GLN A 312 16.38 11.95 -21.88
C GLN A 312 17.33 13.13 -21.66
N HIS A 313 17.64 13.87 -22.72
CA HIS A 313 18.21 15.20 -22.57
C HIS A 313 17.20 16.05 -21.79
N GLN A 314 17.39 16.20 -20.48
CA GLN A 314 16.82 17.32 -19.76
C GLN A 314 17.44 18.58 -20.36
N LYS A 315 16.70 19.23 -21.25
CA LYS A 315 16.97 20.63 -21.62
C LYS A 315 16.92 21.42 -20.31
N LYS A 316 18.07 21.98 -19.94
CA LYS A 316 18.14 23.07 -18.95
C LYS A 316 17.33 24.27 -19.43
#